data_AF-A0A178ARX9-F1
#
_entry.id   AF-A0A178ARX9-F1
#
_cell.length_a   1.000
_cell.length_b   1.000
_cell.length_c   1.000
_cell.angle_alpha   90.00
_cell.angle_beta   90.00
_cell.angle_gamma   90.00
#
_symmetry.space_group_name_H-M   'P 1'
#
loop_
_entity.id
_entity.type
_entity.pdbx_description
1 polymer ?
#
loop_
_entity_poly.entity_id
_entity_poly.type
_entity_poly.pdbx_seq_one_letter_code
_entity_poly.pdbx_strand_id
1 'polypeptide(L)'
;MLILNFTTSPHGPSAGEIERARGMCELASSLWEGKIDGIMRMEGGFEIILCDFEKHLDRIDLVTVTPTNHGTGMLGDWAYLKAITARYHGIGGDRIVLDYDSFVSVFAYPQIEGLFENDVQSDYAMPRLQNVNRTDLTRVRGDITNMILRKDWDKHISLKNWQAIADLVIARYSKPLHYLYTDKRIRLDPDAFEGYLANLLRLFIDYTTRDNRLENRRCVGQILPTQGGAGHAYHTIHAVTYHICDMLLAALSVTSSDTPEDSLDLIDTLVEYLQWTTWKECGGCPDDEICYIPIWPMGRHEDHAHPRCRGEANARERWGYWGFPPPNRPPPKEGEDPKNLLNEEL
;
A
#
# COMPACT_ATOMS: atom_id res chain seq x y z
N MET A 1 18.04 4.68 -3.09
CA MET A 1 17.17 3.65 -3.69
C MET A 1 17.81 2.29 -3.46
N LEU A 2 17.13 1.28 -2.91
CA LEU A 2 17.73 -0.01 -2.51
C LEU A 2 18.70 -0.59 -3.53
N ILE A 3 18.31 -0.60 -4.81
CA ILE A 3 19.03 -1.24 -5.91
C ILE A 3 20.39 -0.59 -6.18
N LEU A 4 20.49 0.73 -5.97
CA LEU A 4 21.71 1.48 -6.22
C LEU A 4 22.35 1.89 -4.90
N ASN A 5 23.67 1.70 -4.78
CA ASN A 5 24.42 2.12 -3.61
C ASN A 5 24.70 3.64 -3.63
N PHE A 6 23.71 4.45 -3.99
CA PHE A 6 23.79 5.91 -3.95
C PHE A 6 23.46 6.39 -2.54
N THR A 7 24.49 6.82 -1.82
CA THR A 7 24.41 7.49 -0.51
C THR A 7 24.71 8.99 -0.60
N THR A 8 24.91 9.53 -1.81
CA THR A 8 25.24 10.94 -2.00
C THR A 8 24.01 11.82 -1.76
N SER A 9 24.18 12.91 -1.01
CA SER A 9 23.14 13.93 -0.85
C SER A 9 22.63 14.37 -2.22
N PRO A 10 21.30 14.53 -2.39
CA PRO A 10 20.74 15.04 -3.63
C PRO A 10 21.34 16.42 -3.94
N HIS A 11 22.10 16.52 -5.03
CA HIS A 11 22.57 17.80 -5.58
C HIS A 11 21.82 18.09 -6.88
N GLY A 12 21.43 19.34 -7.09
CA GLY A 12 20.80 19.80 -8.33
C GLY A 12 19.25 19.75 -8.35
N PRO A 13 18.63 20.35 -9.38
CA PRO A 13 17.18 20.58 -9.46
C PRO A 13 16.32 19.31 -9.53
N SER A 14 16.93 18.15 -9.82
CA SER A 14 16.24 16.84 -9.90
C SER A 14 16.59 15.92 -8.73
N ALA A 15 17.20 16.42 -7.65
CA ALA A 15 17.53 15.65 -6.44
C ALA A 15 18.26 14.30 -6.72
N GLY A 16 19.08 14.23 -7.77
CA GLY A 16 19.79 13.01 -8.16
C GLY A 16 18.95 11.95 -8.90
N GLU A 17 17.73 12.28 -9.36
CA GLU A 17 16.84 11.33 -10.06
C GLU A 17 17.39 10.87 -11.41
N ILE A 18 18.05 11.77 -12.16
CA ILE A 18 18.65 11.43 -13.46
C ILE A 18 19.80 10.41 -13.27
N GLU A 19 20.63 10.61 -12.26
CA GLU A 19 21.73 9.72 -11.90
C GLU A 19 21.21 8.35 -11.46
N ARG A 20 20.10 8.32 -10.71
CA ARG A 20 19.42 7.07 -10.36
C ARG A 20 18.90 6.36 -11.60
N ALA A 21 18.21 7.06 -12.49
CA ALA A 21 17.71 6.49 -13.73
C ALA A 21 18.82 5.88 -14.58
N ARG A 22 19.93 6.62 -14.78
CA ARG A 22 21.10 6.14 -15.52
C ARG A 22 21.72 4.90 -14.87
N GLY A 23 21.96 4.93 -13.57
CA GLY A 23 22.53 3.78 -12.86
C GLY A 23 21.64 2.53 -12.94
N MET A 24 20.31 2.68 -12.94
CA MET A 24 19.41 1.54 -13.15
C MET A 24 19.48 0.99 -14.57
N CYS A 25 19.62 1.85 -15.58
CA CYS A 25 19.79 1.40 -16.97
C CYS A 25 21.15 0.74 -17.22
N GLU A 26 22.20 1.19 -16.54
CA GLU A 26 23.49 0.49 -16.53
C GLU A 26 23.32 -0.92 -15.96
N LEU A 27 22.64 -1.11 -14.83
CA LEU A 27 22.34 -2.45 -14.29
C LEU A 27 21.54 -3.31 -15.26
N ALA A 28 20.51 -2.74 -15.90
CA ALA A 28 19.69 -3.43 -16.89
C ALA A 28 20.52 -3.96 -18.06
N SER A 29 21.39 -3.13 -18.63
CA SER A 29 22.25 -3.52 -19.76
C SER A 29 23.39 -4.46 -19.36
N SER A 30 23.91 -4.37 -18.13
CA SER A 30 25.10 -5.10 -17.69
C SER A 30 24.77 -6.30 -16.81
N LEU A 31 24.55 -6.07 -15.51
CA LEU A 31 24.33 -7.10 -14.49
C LEU A 31 23.12 -7.99 -14.81
N TRP A 32 22.09 -7.40 -15.43
CA TRP A 32 20.87 -8.11 -15.80
C TRP A 32 20.87 -8.53 -17.27
N GLU A 33 21.99 -8.43 -17.98
CA GLU A 33 22.20 -8.98 -19.33
C GLU A 33 21.14 -8.54 -20.36
N GLY A 34 20.58 -7.34 -20.21
CA GLY A 34 19.50 -6.83 -21.06
C GLY A 34 18.17 -7.58 -20.91
N LYS A 35 17.97 -8.34 -19.83
CA LYS A 35 16.73 -9.10 -19.54
C LYS A 35 15.52 -8.23 -19.22
N ILE A 36 15.73 -6.96 -18.89
CA ILE A 36 14.68 -5.97 -18.69
C ILE A 36 14.99 -4.72 -19.51
N ASP A 37 13.95 -4.05 -19.97
CA ASP A 37 14.06 -2.88 -20.85
C ASP A 37 14.04 -1.53 -20.09
N GLY A 38 13.64 -1.57 -18.81
CA GLY A 38 13.49 -0.37 -17.99
C GLY A 38 12.96 -0.66 -16.59
N ILE A 39 12.68 0.40 -15.85
CA ILE A 39 12.17 0.39 -14.48
C ILE A 39 10.85 1.13 -14.42
N MET A 40 9.97 0.65 -13.55
CA MET A 40 8.72 1.31 -13.23
C MET A 40 8.64 1.56 -11.73
N ARG A 41 8.12 2.71 -11.33
CA ARG A 41 7.88 3.04 -9.92
C ARG A 41 6.57 3.81 -9.73
N MET A 42 6.04 3.77 -8.51
CA MET A 42 4.87 4.56 -8.14
C MET A 42 5.26 6.02 -7.91
N GLU A 43 4.44 6.93 -8.41
CA GLU A 43 4.48 8.39 -8.20
C GLU A 43 2.99 8.84 -8.13
N GLY A 44 2.62 10.01 -8.66
CA GLY A 44 1.25 10.40 -8.97
C GLY A 44 0.66 9.53 -10.08
N GLY A 45 0.37 8.27 -9.75
CA GLY A 45 0.15 7.20 -10.72
C GLY A 45 1.39 6.33 -10.80
N PHE A 46 2.13 6.41 -11.90
CA PHE A 46 3.39 5.69 -12.07
C PHE A 46 4.30 6.40 -13.05
N GLU A 47 5.59 6.14 -12.93
CA GLU A 47 6.62 6.61 -13.84
C GLU A 47 7.31 5.41 -14.50
N ILE A 48 7.62 5.54 -15.80
CA ILE A 48 8.41 4.58 -16.56
C ILE A 48 9.76 5.21 -16.88
N ILE A 49 10.82 4.55 -16.45
CA ILE A 49 12.21 4.84 -16.82
C ILE A 49 12.62 3.79 -17.84
N LEU A 50 12.45 4.11 -19.12
CA LEU A 50 12.79 3.21 -20.22
C LEU A 50 14.22 3.49 -20.67
N CYS A 51 15.04 2.43 -20.78
CA CYS A 51 16.48 2.61 -21.00
C CYS A 51 16.85 2.88 -22.46
N ASP A 52 15.98 2.46 -23.39
CA ASP A 52 16.09 2.74 -24.82
C ASP A 52 14.69 3.04 -25.40
N PHE A 53 14.38 4.33 -25.55
CA PHE A 53 13.08 4.78 -26.04
C PHE A 53 12.85 4.37 -27.50
N GLU A 54 13.85 4.50 -28.35
CA GLU A 54 13.72 4.23 -29.80
C GLU A 54 13.47 2.76 -30.08
N LYS A 55 14.05 1.87 -29.26
CA LYS A 55 13.86 0.41 -29.39
C LYS A 55 12.50 -0.07 -28.91
N HIS A 56 11.92 0.57 -27.90
CA HIS A 56 10.79 0.01 -27.14
C HIS A 56 9.48 0.80 -27.25
N LEU A 57 9.47 1.94 -27.93
CA LEU A 57 8.25 2.74 -28.15
C LEU A 57 7.96 2.95 -29.62
N ASP A 58 6.75 2.57 -30.01
CA ASP A 58 6.19 2.91 -31.31
C ASP A 58 5.42 4.23 -31.21
N ARG A 59 5.90 5.24 -31.94
CA ARG A 59 5.19 6.51 -32.07
C ARG A 59 3.95 6.32 -32.94
N ILE A 60 2.76 6.37 -32.33
CA ILE A 60 1.48 6.24 -33.04
C ILE A 60 0.98 7.59 -33.57
N ASP A 61 1.00 8.63 -32.74
CA ASP A 61 0.47 9.95 -33.10
C ASP A 61 1.24 11.07 -32.38
N LEU A 62 1.19 12.28 -32.94
CA LEU A 62 1.82 13.46 -32.37
C LEU A 62 0.93 14.69 -32.61
N VAL A 63 0.31 15.18 -31.54
CA VAL A 63 -0.58 16.35 -31.56
C VAL A 63 0.09 17.55 -30.91
N THR A 64 -0.17 18.74 -31.44
CA THR A 64 0.29 19.99 -30.82
C THR A 64 -0.74 20.46 -29.79
N VAL A 65 -0.28 20.79 -28.58
CA VAL A 65 -1.11 21.37 -27.53
C VAL A 65 -0.78 22.85 -27.37
N THR A 66 -1.78 23.68 -27.12
CA THR A 66 -1.56 25.09 -26.75
C THR A 66 -0.91 25.17 -25.37
N PRO A 67 0.20 25.90 -25.20
CA PRO A 67 0.82 26.07 -23.89
C PRO A 67 -0.18 26.66 -22.90
N THR A 68 -0.37 26.01 -21.76
CA THR A 68 -1.08 26.61 -20.64
C THR A 68 -0.14 27.64 -20.01
N ASN A 69 -0.53 28.93 -20.00
CA ASN A 69 0.24 30.02 -19.39
C ASN A 69 0.46 29.88 -17.86
N HIS A 70 -0.13 28.86 -17.25
CA HIS A 70 0.14 28.50 -15.86
C HIS A 70 1.29 27.51 -15.85
N GLY A 71 2.50 28.03 -15.62
CA GLY A 71 3.62 27.24 -15.13
C GLY A 71 3.29 26.73 -13.74
N THR A 72 2.39 25.76 -13.65
CA THR A 72 2.22 24.99 -12.43
C THR A 72 3.51 24.22 -12.26
N GLY A 73 4.16 24.35 -11.10
CA GLY A 73 5.42 23.67 -10.81
C GLY A 73 5.29 22.14 -10.88
N MET A 74 6.20 21.44 -10.22
CA MET A 74 6.31 19.96 -10.26
C MET A 74 4.99 19.19 -10.01
N LEU A 75 3.99 19.81 -9.39
CA LEU A 75 2.70 19.21 -8.99
C LEU A 75 1.57 19.33 -10.01
N GLY A 76 1.82 19.90 -11.19
CA GLY A 76 0.77 20.12 -12.19
C GLY A 76 -0.38 21.01 -11.70
N ASP A 77 -1.46 21.05 -12.48
CA ASP A 77 -2.68 21.79 -12.16
C ASP A 77 -3.67 20.95 -11.33
N TRP A 78 -4.84 21.51 -11.04
CA TRP A 78 -5.89 20.76 -10.33
C TRP A 78 -6.42 19.57 -11.12
N ALA A 79 -6.40 19.64 -12.46
CA ALA A 79 -6.80 18.53 -13.31
C ALA A 79 -5.84 17.34 -13.14
N TYR A 80 -4.53 17.60 -13.01
CA TYR A 80 -3.56 16.57 -12.65
C TYR A 80 -3.87 15.93 -11.29
N LEU A 81 -4.12 16.73 -10.25
CA LEU A 81 -4.46 16.21 -8.92
C LEU A 81 -5.75 15.36 -8.93
N LYS A 82 -6.81 15.81 -9.63
CA LYS A 82 -7.99 14.98 -9.86
C LYS A 82 -7.67 13.69 -10.59
N ALA A 83 -6.82 13.75 -11.60
CA ALA A 83 -6.46 12.59 -12.41
C ALA A 83 -5.67 11.53 -11.64
N ILE A 84 -4.80 11.92 -10.70
CA ILE A 84 -4.05 10.95 -9.88
C ILE A 84 -4.90 10.40 -8.73
N THR A 85 -5.73 11.22 -8.10
CA THR A 85 -6.58 10.82 -6.96
C THR A 85 -7.74 9.91 -7.38
N ALA A 86 -8.26 10.08 -8.60
CA ALA A 86 -9.25 9.17 -9.19
C ALA A 86 -8.75 7.71 -9.35
N ARG A 87 -7.46 7.46 -9.09
CA ARG A 87 -6.77 6.19 -9.34
C ARG A 87 -6.15 5.57 -8.08
N TYR A 88 -6.60 5.94 -6.88
CA TYR A 88 -6.10 5.32 -5.64
C TYR A 88 -6.30 3.80 -5.59
N HIS A 89 -7.42 3.30 -6.12
CA HIS A 89 -7.73 1.86 -6.14
C HIS A 89 -7.16 1.13 -7.36
N GLY A 90 -6.46 1.82 -8.26
CA GLY A 90 -5.90 1.20 -9.44
C GLY A 90 -5.49 2.19 -10.53
N ILE A 91 -4.51 1.76 -11.31
CA ILE A 91 -3.81 2.57 -12.33
C ILE A 91 -4.42 2.44 -13.74
N GLY A 92 -5.64 1.91 -13.84
CA GLY A 92 -6.44 1.83 -15.07
C GLY A 92 -6.43 0.46 -15.76
N GLY A 93 -6.63 -0.63 -15.01
CA GLY A 93 -6.75 -1.99 -15.55
C GLY A 93 -5.41 -2.58 -15.98
N ASP A 94 -5.38 -3.21 -17.16
CA ASP A 94 -4.24 -3.98 -17.68
C ASP A 94 -3.05 -3.14 -18.20
N ARG A 95 -3.02 -1.84 -17.85
CA ARG A 95 -1.90 -0.95 -18.22
C ARG A 95 -0.57 -1.41 -17.62
N ILE A 96 -0.62 -2.08 -16.47
CA ILE A 96 0.52 -2.68 -15.78
C ILE A 96 0.08 -4.05 -15.28
N VAL A 97 0.83 -5.08 -15.66
CA VAL A 97 0.60 -6.45 -15.19
C VAL A 97 1.78 -6.84 -14.30
N LEU A 98 1.50 -7.09 -13.03
CA LEU A 98 2.50 -7.53 -12.06
C LEU A 98 2.59 -9.06 -12.06
N ASP A 99 3.81 -9.58 -12.12
CA ASP A 99 4.07 -11.01 -11.93
C ASP A 99 4.25 -11.31 -10.45
N TYR A 100 3.15 -11.61 -9.78
CA TYR A 100 3.13 -11.97 -8.35
C TYR A 100 3.73 -13.35 -8.05
N ASP A 101 4.07 -14.15 -9.06
CA ASP A 101 4.80 -15.41 -8.85
C ASP A 101 6.32 -15.18 -8.91
N SER A 102 6.77 -14.06 -9.50
CA SER A 102 8.17 -13.64 -9.58
C SER A 102 8.37 -12.23 -9.01
N PHE A 103 8.23 -12.07 -7.69
CA PHE A 103 8.54 -10.82 -7.00
C PHE A 103 9.35 -11.02 -5.72
N VAL A 104 10.10 -9.99 -5.35
CA VAL A 104 10.83 -9.88 -4.09
C VAL A 104 10.18 -8.81 -3.23
N SER A 105 9.89 -9.15 -1.97
CA SER A 105 9.41 -8.20 -0.97
C SER A 105 10.27 -8.28 0.28
N VAL A 106 10.69 -7.13 0.81
CA VAL A 106 11.48 -7.08 2.06
C VAL A 106 10.69 -7.61 3.25
N PHE A 107 9.36 -7.58 3.20
CA PHE A 107 8.48 -8.17 4.21
C PHE A 107 8.50 -9.71 4.22
N ALA A 108 9.04 -10.35 3.19
CA ALA A 108 9.18 -11.80 3.13
C ALA A 108 10.44 -12.32 3.86
N TYR A 109 11.23 -11.43 4.48
CA TYR A 109 12.45 -11.77 5.21
C TYR A 109 12.25 -11.52 6.71
N PRO A 110 11.77 -12.50 7.50
CA PRO A 110 11.48 -12.33 8.92
C PRO A 110 12.72 -11.99 9.78
N GLN A 111 13.92 -12.24 9.25
CA GLN A 111 15.20 -11.94 9.90
C GLN A 111 15.71 -10.52 9.66
N ILE A 112 15.05 -9.72 8.82
CA ILE A 112 15.45 -8.33 8.59
C ILE A 112 14.98 -7.48 9.77
N GLU A 113 15.96 -7.00 10.54
CA GLU A 113 15.77 -6.00 11.59
C GLU A 113 15.95 -4.57 11.04
N GLY A 114 15.46 -3.57 11.78
CA GLY A 114 15.64 -2.15 11.45
C GLY A 114 14.72 -1.60 10.34
N LEU A 115 13.77 -2.40 9.81
CA LEU A 115 12.85 -1.95 8.76
C LEU A 115 11.97 -0.78 9.23
N PHE A 116 11.58 -0.75 10.50
CA PHE A 116 10.73 0.28 11.08
C PHE A 116 11.51 1.27 11.97
N GLU A 117 12.83 1.15 12.03
CA GLU A 117 13.71 2.06 12.74
C GLU A 117 14.21 3.08 11.74
N ASN A 118 13.67 4.30 11.73
CA ASN A 118 14.08 5.35 10.79
C ASN A 118 13.63 6.74 11.26
N ASP A 119 13.99 7.76 10.50
CA ASP A 119 13.75 9.17 10.80
C ASP A 119 12.40 9.71 10.27
N VAL A 120 11.55 8.84 9.69
CA VAL A 120 10.26 9.27 9.16
C VAL A 120 9.35 9.68 10.31
N GLN A 121 8.89 10.93 10.24
CA GLN A 121 7.84 11.43 11.10
C GLN A 121 6.49 11.11 10.48
N SER A 122 5.78 10.15 11.06
CA SER A 122 4.43 9.78 10.65
C SER A 122 3.64 9.34 11.88
N ASP A 123 2.33 9.47 11.79
CA ASP A 123 1.33 8.92 12.69
C ASP A 123 1.32 7.37 12.71
N TYR A 124 2.03 6.71 11.79
CA TYR A 124 2.22 5.25 11.79
C TYR A 124 3.66 4.86 11.46
N ALA A 125 4.06 3.67 11.90
CA ALA A 125 5.39 3.13 11.61
C ALA A 125 5.56 2.90 10.10
N MET A 126 6.43 3.68 9.45
CA MET A 126 6.71 3.54 8.03
C MET A 126 7.97 2.72 7.78
N PRO A 127 7.93 1.72 6.88
CA PRO A 127 9.10 0.92 6.56
C PRO A 127 10.13 1.75 5.76
N ARG A 128 11.40 1.68 6.16
CA ARG A 128 12.55 2.23 5.43
C ARG A 128 13.72 1.27 5.52
N LEU A 129 14.53 1.25 4.47
CA LEU A 129 15.74 0.41 4.41
C LEU A 129 17.00 1.14 4.89
N GLN A 130 16.84 2.30 5.54
CA GLN A 130 17.92 3.17 5.98
C GLN A 130 18.80 2.50 7.04
N ASN A 131 18.19 1.83 8.01
CA ASN A 131 18.88 1.20 9.15
C ASN A 131 18.93 -0.33 9.05
N VAL A 132 18.55 -0.90 7.92
CA VAL A 132 18.69 -2.34 7.67
C VAL A 132 20.15 -2.71 7.43
N ASN A 133 20.59 -3.83 8.01
CA ASN A 133 21.97 -4.32 7.89
C ASN A 133 22.39 -4.50 6.41
N ARG A 134 23.60 -4.03 6.08
CA ARG A 134 24.18 -4.11 4.74
C ARG A 134 24.27 -5.55 4.19
N THR A 135 24.47 -6.55 5.05
CA THR A 135 24.46 -7.96 4.64
C THR A 135 23.08 -8.39 4.14
N ASP A 136 22.01 -7.99 4.83
CA ASP A 136 20.65 -8.28 4.40
C ASP A 136 20.27 -7.52 3.14
N LEU A 137 20.65 -6.24 3.02
CA LEU A 137 20.45 -5.47 1.79
C LEU A 137 21.16 -6.12 0.59
N THR A 138 22.35 -6.66 0.81
CA THR A 138 23.11 -7.38 -0.24
C THR A 138 22.40 -8.67 -0.64
N ARG A 139 21.86 -9.43 0.34
CA ARG A 139 21.04 -10.61 0.06
C ARG A 139 19.82 -10.25 -0.80
N VAL A 140 19.05 -9.24 -0.40
CA VAL A 140 17.85 -8.81 -1.15
C VAL A 140 18.21 -8.37 -2.58
N ARG A 141 19.29 -7.61 -2.78
CA ARG A 141 19.79 -7.25 -4.13
C ARG A 141 20.19 -8.47 -4.96
N GLY A 142 20.85 -9.45 -4.32
CA GLY A 142 21.20 -10.72 -4.94
C GLY A 142 19.96 -11.49 -5.39
N ASP A 143 18.92 -11.54 -4.55
CA ASP A 143 17.66 -12.21 -4.87
C ASP A 143 16.92 -11.53 -6.03
N ILE A 144 16.90 -10.18 -6.08
CA ILE A 144 16.37 -9.42 -7.23
C ILE A 144 17.12 -9.78 -8.51
N THR A 145 18.45 -9.78 -8.46
CA THR A 145 19.30 -10.10 -9.62
C THR A 145 19.07 -11.54 -10.08
N ASN A 146 19.04 -12.48 -9.15
CA ASN A 146 18.77 -13.90 -9.44
C ASN A 146 17.38 -14.10 -10.05
N MET A 147 16.37 -13.39 -9.54
CA MET A 147 15.01 -13.43 -10.07
C MET A 147 14.97 -12.96 -11.53
N ILE A 148 15.60 -11.82 -11.83
CA ILE A 148 15.63 -11.26 -13.20
C ILE A 148 16.36 -12.20 -14.17
N LEU A 149 17.52 -12.72 -13.78
CA LEU A 149 18.35 -13.58 -14.63
C LEU A 149 17.76 -14.96 -14.87
N ARG A 150 17.09 -15.54 -13.86
CA ARG A 150 16.47 -16.88 -13.96
C ARG A 150 15.10 -16.87 -14.62
N LYS A 151 14.42 -15.73 -14.63
CA LYS A 151 13.08 -15.62 -15.20
C LYS A 151 13.14 -15.90 -16.70
N ASP A 152 12.24 -16.78 -17.12
CA ASP A 152 11.96 -17.07 -18.52
C ASP A 152 10.95 -16.02 -19.02
N TRP A 153 11.47 -14.93 -19.57
CA TRP A 153 10.67 -13.77 -19.98
C TRP A 153 9.77 -14.06 -21.20
N ASP A 154 10.03 -15.15 -21.93
CA ASP A 154 9.20 -15.61 -23.04
C ASP A 154 7.98 -16.42 -22.57
N LYS A 155 7.99 -16.92 -21.32
CA LYS A 155 6.81 -17.55 -20.72
C LYS A 155 5.86 -16.48 -20.21
N HIS A 156 4.58 -16.63 -20.59
CA HIS A 156 3.51 -15.76 -20.13
C HIS A 156 3.50 -15.64 -18.60
N ILE A 157 3.33 -14.40 -18.12
CA ILE A 157 3.00 -14.06 -16.74
C ILE A 157 1.87 -14.98 -16.26
N SER A 158 1.99 -15.48 -15.03
CA SER A 158 1.00 -16.35 -14.40
C SER A 158 -0.43 -15.90 -14.71
N LEU A 159 -1.24 -16.82 -15.22
CA LEU A 159 -2.66 -16.59 -15.53
C LEU A 159 -3.50 -16.30 -14.28
N LYS A 160 -2.91 -16.45 -13.08
CA LYS A 160 -3.64 -16.27 -11.82
C LYS A 160 -3.66 -14.81 -11.42
N ASN A 161 -4.85 -14.21 -11.50
CA ASN A 161 -5.09 -12.84 -11.06
C ASN A 161 -5.12 -12.76 -9.53
N TRP A 162 -3.95 -12.66 -8.91
CA TRP A 162 -3.81 -12.55 -7.46
C TRP A 162 -4.43 -11.27 -6.89
N GLN A 163 -4.44 -10.17 -7.65
CA GLN A 163 -5.14 -8.94 -7.26
C GLN A 163 -6.64 -9.22 -7.07
N ALA A 164 -7.30 -9.85 -8.04
CA ALA A 164 -8.72 -10.18 -7.93
C ALA A 164 -9.02 -11.11 -6.74
N ILE A 165 -8.10 -12.02 -6.40
CA ILE A 165 -8.25 -12.89 -5.23
C ILE A 165 -8.15 -12.08 -3.92
N ALA A 166 -7.20 -11.16 -3.83
CA ALA A 166 -7.10 -10.25 -2.70
C ALA A 166 -8.35 -9.37 -2.58
N ASP A 167 -8.85 -8.85 -3.70
CA ASP A 167 -10.06 -8.03 -3.76
C ASP A 167 -11.29 -8.79 -3.26
N LEU A 168 -11.39 -10.11 -3.52
CA LEU A 168 -12.46 -10.95 -2.96
C LEU A 168 -12.42 -11.01 -1.42
N VAL A 169 -11.22 -11.07 -0.83
CA VAL A 169 -11.06 -11.05 0.64
C VAL A 169 -11.52 -9.71 1.20
N ILE A 170 -11.04 -8.61 0.62
CA ILE A 170 -11.40 -7.25 1.04
C ILE A 170 -12.90 -7.01 0.89
N ALA A 171 -13.47 -7.34 -0.28
CA ALA A 171 -14.89 -7.15 -0.58
C ALA A 171 -15.79 -7.92 0.40
N ARG A 172 -15.38 -9.11 0.83
CA ARG A 172 -16.15 -9.93 1.76
C ARG A 172 -16.06 -9.43 3.19
N TYR A 173 -14.87 -9.06 3.67
CA TYR A 173 -14.64 -8.89 5.11
C TYR A 173 -14.48 -7.43 5.55
N SER A 174 -14.13 -6.51 4.65
CA SER A 174 -13.80 -5.13 5.05
C SER A 174 -14.96 -4.40 5.71
N LYS A 175 -16.12 -4.33 5.03
CA LYS A 175 -17.30 -3.65 5.59
C LYS A 175 -17.84 -4.35 6.84
N PRO A 176 -17.99 -5.69 6.88
CA PRO A 176 -18.42 -6.39 8.10
C PRO A 176 -17.52 -6.14 9.32
N LEU A 177 -16.20 -6.23 9.16
CA LEU A 177 -15.26 -5.97 10.25
C LEU A 177 -15.33 -4.52 10.73
N HIS A 178 -15.37 -3.57 9.79
CA HIS A 178 -15.52 -2.15 10.13
C HIS A 178 -16.82 -1.87 10.89
N TYR A 179 -17.93 -2.51 10.49
CA TYR A 179 -19.22 -2.38 11.16
C TYR A 179 -19.18 -2.92 12.60
N LEU A 180 -18.61 -4.12 12.79
CA LEU A 180 -18.43 -4.73 14.11
C LEU A 180 -17.49 -3.91 15.03
N TYR A 181 -16.56 -3.16 14.43
CA TYR A 181 -15.62 -2.31 15.17
C TYR A 181 -16.17 -0.93 15.52
N THR A 182 -16.92 -0.29 14.61
CA THR A 182 -17.29 1.13 14.75
C THR A 182 -18.73 1.38 15.22
N ASP A 183 -19.67 0.49 14.93
CA ASP A 183 -21.08 0.75 15.25
C ASP A 183 -21.38 0.44 16.73
N LYS A 184 -21.63 1.49 17.51
CA LYS A 184 -21.91 1.37 18.94
C LYS A 184 -23.16 0.53 19.25
N ARG A 185 -24.14 0.49 18.34
CA ARG A 185 -25.41 -0.21 18.61
C ARG A 185 -25.19 -1.71 18.61
N ILE A 186 -24.45 -2.24 17.64
CA ILE A 186 -24.17 -3.66 17.60
C ILE A 186 -23.19 -4.07 18.71
N ARG A 187 -22.19 -3.24 19.02
CA ARG A 187 -21.21 -3.55 20.08
C ARG A 187 -21.81 -3.56 21.49
N LEU A 188 -22.92 -2.86 21.72
CA LEU A 188 -23.62 -2.83 23.01
C LEU A 188 -24.73 -3.88 23.12
N ASP A 189 -25.01 -4.62 22.04
CA ASP A 189 -26.08 -5.61 21.97
C ASP A 189 -25.47 -7.00 21.68
N PRO A 190 -25.24 -7.83 22.71
CA PRO A 190 -24.60 -9.14 22.56
C PRO A 190 -25.33 -10.07 21.58
N ASP A 191 -26.66 -10.09 21.61
CA ASP A 191 -27.47 -10.95 20.74
C ASP A 191 -27.37 -10.49 19.28
N ALA A 192 -27.40 -9.18 19.03
CA ALA A 192 -27.20 -8.63 17.69
C ALA A 192 -25.78 -8.89 17.16
N PHE A 193 -24.78 -8.79 18.03
CA PHE A 193 -23.38 -9.05 17.70
C PHE A 193 -23.13 -10.52 17.34
N GLU A 194 -23.54 -11.44 18.21
CA GLU A 194 -23.47 -12.89 17.95
C GLU A 194 -24.25 -13.23 16.69
N GLY A 195 -25.48 -12.72 16.54
CA GLY A 195 -26.31 -12.95 15.36
C GLY A 195 -25.65 -12.49 14.06
N TYR A 196 -24.92 -11.37 14.08
CA TYR A 196 -24.18 -10.88 12.92
C TYR A 196 -22.98 -11.77 12.59
N LEU A 197 -22.18 -12.15 13.58
CA LEU A 197 -21.06 -13.09 13.39
C LEU A 197 -21.53 -14.47 12.89
N ALA A 198 -22.58 -15.01 13.51
CA ALA A 198 -23.18 -16.27 13.11
C ALA A 198 -23.65 -16.23 11.66
N ASN A 199 -24.28 -15.14 11.22
CA ASN A 199 -24.70 -14.98 9.83
C ASN A 199 -23.51 -14.83 8.87
N LEU A 200 -22.47 -14.09 9.24
CA LEU A 200 -21.25 -13.91 8.43
C LEU A 200 -20.53 -15.25 8.19
N LEU A 201 -20.52 -16.12 9.20
CA LEU A 201 -19.81 -17.40 9.22
C LEU A 201 -20.68 -18.63 8.90
N ARG A 202 -21.99 -18.44 8.76
CA ARG A 202 -22.99 -19.52 8.64
C ARG A 202 -22.64 -20.59 7.61
N LEU A 203 -22.02 -20.19 6.50
CA LEU A 203 -21.68 -21.10 5.40
C LEU A 203 -20.51 -22.04 5.70
N PHE A 204 -19.74 -21.77 6.77
CA PHE A 204 -18.55 -22.54 7.11
C PHE A 204 -18.77 -23.47 8.31
N ILE A 205 -19.75 -23.12 9.14
CA ILE A 205 -20.08 -23.81 10.39
C ILE A 205 -20.90 -25.07 10.12
N ASP A 206 -20.49 -26.18 10.72
CA ASP A 206 -21.32 -27.39 10.80
C ASP A 206 -21.99 -27.46 12.17
N TYR A 207 -23.24 -27.02 12.24
CA TYR A 207 -24.01 -26.99 13.48
C TYR A 207 -24.29 -28.38 14.08
N THR A 208 -24.09 -29.46 13.32
CA THR A 208 -24.26 -30.83 13.82
C THR A 208 -22.99 -31.36 14.46
N THR A 209 -21.83 -30.89 14.03
CA THR A 209 -20.52 -31.32 14.53
C THR A 209 -19.53 -30.16 14.41
N ARG A 210 -19.50 -29.30 15.44
CA ARG A 210 -18.61 -28.13 15.48
C ARG A 210 -17.15 -28.57 15.54
N ASP A 211 -16.36 -28.06 14.61
CA ASP A 211 -14.91 -28.24 14.57
C ASP A 211 -14.28 -26.99 13.95
N ASN A 212 -13.75 -26.10 14.79
CA ASN A 212 -13.18 -24.82 14.36
C ASN A 212 -12.09 -25.01 13.28
N ARG A 213 -11.33 -26.11 13.30
CA ARG A 213 -10.28 -26.37 12.31
C ARG A 213 -10.87 -26.74 10.95
N LEU A 214 -11.96 -27.50 10.92
CA LEU A 214 -12.67 -27.80 9.67
C LEU A 214 -13.44 -26.57 9.16
N GLU A 215 -14.04 -25.79 10.05
CA GLU A 215 -14.76 -24.56 9.73
C GLU A 215 -13.83 -23.50 9.15
N ASN A 216 -12.65 -23.27 9.76
CA ASN A 216 -11.64 -22.35 9.25
C ASN A 216 -11.17 -22.78 7.86
N ARG A 217 -10.92 -24.08 7.66
CA ARG A 217 -10.53 -24.62 6.34
C ARG A 217 -11.59 -24.34 5.26
N ARG A 218 -12.88 -24.44 5.58
CA ARG A 218 -13.97 -24.10 4.64
C ARG A 218 -14.01 -22.59 4.38
N CYS A 219 -13.83 -21.77 5.41
CA CYS A 219 -13.79 -20.32 5.32
C CYS A 219 -12.66 -19.82 4.41
N VAL A 220 -11.44 -20.35 4.57
CA VAL A 220 -10.30 -20.07 3.68
C VAL A 220 -10.52 -20.66 2.29
N GLY A 221 -11.06 -21.88 2.22
CA GLY A 221 -11.29 -22.62 0.99
C GLY A 221 -12.24 -21.95 0.00
N GLN A 222 -13.11 -21.02 0.44
CA GLN A 222 -13.95 -20.26 -0.50
C GLN A 222 -13.12 -19.34 -1.41
N ILE A 223 -12.00 -18.80 -0.90
CA ILE A 223 -11.12 -17.86 -1.62
C ILE A 223 -10.03 -18.65 -2.33
N LEU A 224 -9.48 -19.66 -1.63
CA LEU A 224 -8.38 -20.50 -2.10
C LEU A 224 -8.80 -21.98 -2.05
N PRO A 225 -9.58 -22.47 -3.02
CA PRO A 225 -10.11 -23.84 -2.99
C PRO A 225 -9.02 -24.90 -3.17
N THR A 226 -7.93 -24.57 -3.85
CA THR A 226 -6.79 -25.47 -4.06
C THR A 226 -5.79 -25.31 -2.93
N GLN A 227 -5.60 -26.37 -2.14
CA GLN A 227 -4.55 -26.46 -1.14
C GLN A 227 -3.17 -26.60 -1.81
N GLY A 228 -2.18 -25.84 -1.35
CA GLY A 228 -0.78 -26.00 -1.77
C GLY A 228 -0.35 -25.14 -2.96
N GLY A 229 -0.86 -23.92 -3.08
CA GLY A 229 -0.29 -22.94 -4.01
C GLY A 229 1.17 -22.62 -3.64
N ALA A 230 2.02 -22.49 -4.65
CA ALA A 230 3.39 -22.01 -4.48
C ALA A 230 3.44 -20.48 -4.61
N GLY A 231 4.44 -19.85 -4.01
CA GLY A 231 4.71 -18.42 -4.17
C GLY A 231 4.21 -17.53 -3.02
N HIS A 232 4.80 -16.35 -2.93
CA HIS A 232 4.53 -15.40 -1.85
C HIS A 232 3.08 -14.91 -1.87
N ALA A 233 2.48 -14.68 -3.03
CA ALA A 233 1.10 -14.21 -3.12
C ALA A 233 0.09 -15.22 -2.54
N TYR A 234 0.25 -16.51 -2.84
CA TYR A 234 -0.56 -17.57 -2.22
C TYR A 234 -0.40 -17.56 -0.71
N HIS A 235 0.85 -17.60 -0.21
CA HIS A 235 1.12 -17.67 1.23
C HIS A 235 0.57 -16.45 1.98
N THR A 236 0.74 -15.25 1.43
CA THR A 236 0.22 -14.02 2.03
C THR A 236 -1.31 -14.04 2.10
N ILE A 237 -2.00 -14.30 0.99
CA ILE A 237 -3.47 -14.32 0.96
C ILE A 237 -4.00 -15.42 1.88
N HIS A 238 -3.39 -16.61 1.84
CA HIS A 238 -3.77 -17.70 2.72
C HIS A 238 -3.57 -17.32 4.20
N ALA A 239 -2.42 -16.78 4.59
CA ALA A 239 -2.14 -16.41 5.98
C ALA A 239 -3.12 -15.35 6.50
N VAL A 240 -3.36 -14.29 5.74
CA VAL A 240 -4.30 -13.23 6.12
C VAL A 240 -5.73 -13.76 6.18
N THR A 241 -6.18 -14.53 5.17
CA THR A 241 -7.53 -15.10 5.17
C THR A 241 -7.72 -16.10 6.30
N TYR A 242 -6.72 -16.94 6.58
CA TYR A 242 -6.72 -17.87 7.70
C TYR A 242 -6.87 -17.12 9.01
N HIS A 243 -6.08 -16.06 9.23
CA HIS A 243 -6.15 -15.28 10.47
C HIS A 243 -7.52 -14.61 10.64
N ILE A 244 -8.09 -14.01 9.59
CA ILE A 244 -9.45 -13.44 9.60
C ILE A 244 -10.48 -14.51 9.99
N CYS A 245 -10.46 -15.65 9.31
CA CYS A 245 -11.40 -16.74 9.57
C CYS A 245 -11.26 -17.30 10.99
N ASP A 246 -10.03 -17.47 11.47
CA ASP A 246 -9.72 -17.99 12.80
C ASP A 246 -10.23 -17.06 13.90
N MET A 247 -9.91 -15.76 13.80
CA MET A 247 -10.33 -14.75 14.77
C MET A 247 -11.85 -14.58 14.81
N LEU A 248 -12.52 -14.62 13.65
CA LEU A 248 -13.98 -14.55 13.59
C LEU A 248 -14.66 -15.79 14.18
N LEU A 249 -14.12 -16.98 13.92
CA LEU A 249 -14.64 -18.22 14.51
C LEU A 249 -14.38 -18.27 16.03
N ALA A 250 -13.22 -17.81 16.48
CA ALA A 250 -12.90 -17.66 17.90
C ALA A 250 -13.85 -16.69 18.58
N ALA A 251 -14.06 -15.51 18.01
CA ALA A 251 -15.01 -14.50 18.49
C ALA A 251 -16.42 -15.10 18.66
N LEU A 252 -16.93 -15.77 17.62
CA LEU A 252 -18.24 -16.43 17.68
C LEU A 252 -18.30 -17.56 18.74
N SER A 253 -17.19 -18.26 18.99
CA SER A 253 -17.18 -19.33 19.99
C SER A 253 -17.25 -18.80 21.42
N VAL A 254 -16.71 -17.61 21.67
CA VAL A 254 -16.71 -16.99 23.00
C VAL A 254 -17.91 -16.08 23.24
N THR A 255 -18.59 -15.57 22.19
CA THR A 255 -19.89 -14.89 22.35
C THR A 255 -20.93 -15.79 23.00
N SER A 256 -20.87 -17.10 22.74
CA SER A 256 -21.78 -18.07 23.35
C SER A 256 -21.35 -18.51 24.77
N SER A 257 -20.34 -17.86 25.36
CA SER A 257 -19.82 -18.12 26.71
C SER A 257 -20.06 -16.93 27.66
N ASP A 258 -19.74 -17.10 28.94
CA ASP A 258 -20.00 -16.09 29.98
C ASP A 258 -19.08 -14.84 29.89
N THR A 259 -18.17 -14.75 28.92
CA THR A 259 -17.26 -13.59 28.72
C THR A 259 -17.40 -12.93 27.33
N PRO A 260 -18.49 -12.19 27.05
CA PRO A 260 -18.69 -11.51 25.76
C PRO A 260 -17.67 -10.40 25.45
N GLU A 261 -17.06 -9.80 26.48
CA GLU A 261 -16.02 -8.77 26.33
C GLU A 261 -14.81 -9.30 25.54
N ASP A 262 -14.45 -10.57 25.74
CA ASP A 262 -13.35 -11.23 25.02
C ASP A 262 -13.63 -11.29 23.50
N SER A 263 -14.90 -11.32 23.08
CA SER A 263 -15.24 -11.33 21.65
C SER A 263 -15.01 -9.98 20.98
N LEU A 264 -15.22 -8.88 21.69
CA LEU A 264 -14.97 -7.54 21.16
C LEU A 264 -13.47 -7.32 21.00
N ASP A 265 -12.68 -7.74 21.99
CA ASP A 265 -11.22 -7.65 21.96
C ASP A 265 -10.61 -8.43 20.78
N LEU A 266 -11.17 -9.59 20.43
CA LEU A 266 -10.75 -10.34 19.24
C LEU A 266 -11.02 -9.58 17.93
N ILE A 267 -12.16 -8.91 17.81
CA ILE A 267 -12.47 -8.08 16.63
C ILE A 267 -11.57 -6.85 16.58
N ASP A 268 -11.36 -6.19 17.72
CA ASP A 268 -10.53 -4.99 17.81
C ASP A 268 -9.09 -5.32 17.45
N THR A 269 -8.55 -6.42 17.99
CA THR A 269 -7.22 -6.95 17.63
C THR A 269 -7.11 -7.25 16.14
N LEU A 270 -8.13 -7.89 15.55
CA LEU A 270 -8.12 -8.21 14.12
C LEU A 270 -8.15 -6.93 13.26
N VAL A 271 -8.95 -5.94 13.64
CA VAL A 271 -9.03 -4.66 12.91
C VAL A 271 -7.71 -3.88 13.04
N GLU A 272 -7.13 -3.83 14.23
CA GLU A 272 -5.82 -3.23 14.47
C GLU A 272 -4.69 -3.92 13.71
N TYR A 273 -4.76 -5.24 13.51
CA TYR A 273 -3.81 -5.98 12.68
C TYR A 273 -3.95 -5.66 11.19
N LEU A 274 -5.19 -5.63 10.67
CA LEU A 274 -5.43 -5.50 9.22
C LEU A 274 -5.22 -4.08 8.71
N GLN A 275 -5.59 -3.06 9.49
CA GLN A 275 -5.48 -1.63 9.16
C GLN A 275 -5.87 -1.29 7.72
N TRP A 276 -6.96 -1.88 7.21
CA TRP A 276 -7.32 -1.75 5.81
C TRP A 276 -7.61 -0.31 5.42
N THR A 277 -7.00 0.13 4.32
CA THR A 277 -7.15 1.48 3.77
C THR A 277 -8.60 1.81 3.41
N THR A 278 -9.40 0.80 3.08
CA THR A 278 -10.83 0.95 2.79
C THR A 278 -11.64 1.56 3.94
N TRP A 279 -11.14 1.49 5.18
CA TRP A 279 -11.81 2.10 6.34
C TRP A 279 -11.56 3.60 6.47
N LYS A 280 -10.59 4.14 5.72
CA LYS A 280 -10.26 5.57 5.68
C LYS A 280 -10.80 6.28 4.43
N GLU A 281 -11.48 5.57 3.53
CA GLU A 281 -12.00 6.14 2.28
C GLU A 281 -13.09 7.19 2.54
N CYS A 282 -13.09 8.26 1.73
CA CYS A 282 -14.11 9.31 1.81
C CYS A 282 -15.49 8.89 1.27
N GLY A 283 -15.61 7.68 0.72
CA GLY A 283 -16.79 7.22 -0.02
C GLY A 283 -16.87 7.88 -1.39
N GLY A 284 -17.46 9.08 -1.47
CA GLY A 284 -17.61 9.83 -2.73
C GLY A 284 -17.54 11.34 -2.48
N CYS A 285 -16.75 12.03 -3.29
CA CYS A 285 -16.59 13.49 -3.19
C CYS A 285 -17.39 14.21 -4.28
N PRO A 286 -17.76 15.49 -4.04
CA PRO A 286 -18.29 16.36 -5.08
C PRO A 286 -17.36 16.48 -6.30
N ASP A 287 -17.93 16.82 -7.46
CA ASP A 287 -17.21 16.85 -8.75
C ASP A 287 -16.01 17.82 -8.76
N ASP A 288 -16.01 18.85 -7.93
CA ASP A 288 -14.94 19.84 -7.78
C ASP A 288 -13.89 19.49 -6.73
N GLU A 289 -14.11 18.42 -5.96
CA GLU A 289 -13.27 17.97 -4.85
C GLU A 289 -12.60 16.62 -5.13
N ILE A 290 -11.60 16.30 -4.31
CA ILE A 290 -10.92 14.99 -4.30
C ILE A 290 -10.95 14.42 -2.88
N CYS A 291 -10.98 13.08 -2.75
CA CYS A 291 -10.70 12.45 -1.46
C CYS A 291 -9.23 12.69 -1.13
N TYR A 292 -8.94 13.65 -0.25
CA TYR A 292 -7.60 14.15 -0.07
C TYR A 292 -6.84 13.36 0.99
N ILE A 293 -5.67 12.86 0.59
CA ILE A 293 -4.61 12.35 1.48
C ILE A 293 -3.33 13.16 1.24
N PRO A 294 -2.30 13.06 2.11
CA PRO A 294 -1.02 13.69 1.83
C PRO A 294 -0.42 13.22 0.51
N ILE A 295 -0.09 14.17 -0.36
CA ILE A 295 0.56 13.96 -1.66
C ILE A 295 1.79 14.83 -1.65
N TRP A 296 2.98 14.24 -1.73
CA TRP A 296 4.23 14.99 -1.63
C TRP A 296 4.24 16.22 -2.54
N PRO A 297 4.63 17.42 -2.07
CA PRO A 297 5.05 17.79 -0.72
C PRO A 297 3.90 18.31 0.17
N MET A 298 2.66 18.19 -0.27
CA MET A 298 1.45 18.68 0.41
C MET A 298 0.88 17.66 1.40
N GLY A 299 0.09 18.18 2.35
CA GLY A 299 -0.69 17.43 3.32
C GLY A 299 -0.25 17.64 4.77
N ARG A 300 -1.12 17.24 5.70
CA ARG A 300 -0.88 17.18 7.16
C ARG A 300 -1.11 15.77 7.69
N HIS A 301 -0.64 15.48 8.91
CA HIS A 301 -0.91 14.20 9.57
C HIS A 301 -2.41 13.93 9.74
N GLU A 302 -3.24 14.96 9.99
CA GLU A 302 -4.69 14.78 10.03
C GLU A 302 -5.30 14.29 8.71
N ASP A 303 -4.70 14.63 7.56
CA ASP A 303 -5.21 14.19 6.25
C ASP A 303 -4.91 12.71 6.00
N HIS A 304 -3.90 12.15 6.67
CA HIS A 304 -3.59 10.71 6.63
C HIS A 304 -4.41 9.93 7.67
N ALA A 305 -4.60 10.51 8.86
CA ALA A 305 -5.41 9.91 9.91
C ALA A 305 -6.90 9.87 9.51
N HIS A 306 -7.40 10.98 8.96
CA HIS A 306 -8.81 11.18 8.62
C HIS A 306 -8.96 11.87 7.26
N PRO A 307 -8.83 11.13 6.15
CA PRO A 307 -9.04 11.67 4.81
C PRO A 307 -10.43 12.30 4.64
N ARG A 308 -10.50 13.41 3.89
CA ARG A 308 -11.75 14.14 3.63
C ARG A 308 -11.80 14.65 2.21
N CYS A 309 -13.00 14.89 1.70
CA CYS A 309 -13.19 15.60 0.44
C CYS A 309 -12.70 17.05 0.57
N ARG A 310 -11.89 17.50 -0.38
CA ARG A 310 -11.33 18.86 -0.41
C ARG A 310 -11.24 19.40 -1.84
N GLY A 311 -11.60 20.67 -2.02
CA GLY A 311 -11.34 21.44 -3.23
C GLY A 311 -9.90 21.98 -3.33
N GLU A 312 -9.57 22.58 -4.49
CA GLU A 312 -8.22 22.99 -4.89
C GLU A 312 -7.51 23.90 -3.87
N ALA A 313 -8.17 24.98 -3.44
CA ALA A 313 -7.58 25.98 -2.54
C ALA A 313 -7.18 25.34 -1.20
N ASN A 314 -8.11 24.61 -0.59
CA ASN A 314 -7.90 23.93 0.68
C ASN A 314 -6.83 22.84 0.61
N ALA A 315 -6.72 22.13 -0.52
CA ALA A 315 -5.74 21.08 -0.74
C ALA A 315 -4.30 21.63 -0.85
N ARG A 316 -4.12 22.78 -1.50
CA ARG A 316 -2.80 23.39 -1.73
C ARG A 316 -2.22 24.12 -0.52
N GLU A 317 -3.06 24.50 0.44
CA GLU A 317 -2.63 25.17 1.67
C GLU A 317 -2.13 24.20 2.75
N ARG A 318 -2.14 22.89 2.48
CA ARG A 318 -1.77 21.86 3.48
C ARG A 318 -0.30 21.49 3.36
N TRP A 319 0.43 21.64 4.46
CA TRP A 319 1.86 21.41 4.56
C TRP A 319 2.21 20.79 5.91
N GLY A 320 3.39 20.18 5.99
CA GLY A 320 3.95 19.67 7.25
C GLY A 320 4.03 18.15 7.35
N TYR A 321 3.20 17.38 6.62
CA TYR A 321 3.24 15.92 6.67
C TYR A 321 4.62 15.34 6.30
N TRP A 322 5.29 15.97 5.34
CA TRP A 322 6.60 15.53 4.84
C TRP A 322 7.78 16.24 5.54
N GLY A 323 7.53 16.95 6.64
CA GLY A 323 8.55 17.70 7.39
C GLY A 323 8.99 19.02 6.76
N PHE A 324 8.37 19.45 5.66
CA PHE A 324 8.66 20.75 5.03
C PHE A 324 7.74 21.86 5.55
N PRO A 325 8.27 23.05 5.87
CA PRO A 325 7.45 24.21 6.18
C PRO A 325 6.73 24.73 4.91
N PRO A 326 5.64 25.49 5.05
CA PRO A 326 4.99 26.15 3.92
C PRO A 326 5.98 27.06 3.16
N PRO A 327 5.83 27.24 1.84
CA PRO A 327 6.75 28.04 1.00
C PRO A 327 6.99 29.48 1.49
N ASN A 328 6.05 30.04 2.26
CA ASN A 328 6.11 31.42 2.75
C ASN A 328 6.64 31.56 4.20
N ARG A 329 7.12 30.48 4.84
CA ARG A 329 7.73 30.58 6.18
C ARG A 329 9.24 30.85 6.04
N PRO A 330 9.80 31.86 6.71
CA PRO A 330 11.25 32.06 6.72
C PRO A 330 11.96 30.81 7.29
N PRO A 331 13.17 30.49 6.82
CA PRO A 331 13.92 29.35 7.35
C PRO A 331 14.13 29.51 8.87
N PRO A 332 14.19 28.40 9.64
CA PRO A 332 14.48 28.43 11.07
C PRO A 332 15.78 29.19 11.33
N LYS A 333 15.83 29.99 12.40
CA LYS A 333 17.07 30.69 12.78
C LYS A 333 18.11 29.64 13.24
N GLU A 334 19.38 29.83 12.91
CA GLU A 334 20.46 28.95 13.35
C GLU A 334 20.40 28.76 14.88
N GLY A 335 20.18 27.52 15.33
CA GLY A 335 20.10 27.15 16.75
C GLY A 335 18.72 26.72 17.25
N GLU A 336 17.66 26.83 16.44
CA GLU A 336 16.35 26.26 16.78
C GLU A 336 16.24 24.79 16.34
N ASP A 337 15.95 23.89 17.28
CA ASP A 337 15.71 22.48 16.98
C ASP A 337 14.38 22.34 16.19
N PRO A 338 14.41 21.82 14.95
CA PRO A 338 13.20 21.62 14.13
C PRO A 338 12.13 20.78 14.84
N LYS A 339 12.51 19.95 15.81
CA LYS A 339 11.62 19.08 16.58
C LYS A 339 10.67 19.86 17.50
N ASN A 340 11.03 21.05 17.95
CA ASN A 340 10.19 21.85 18.84
C ASN A 340 9.14 22.72 18.10
N LEU A 341 9.24 22.83 16.77
CA LEU A 341 8.34 23.67 15.95
C LEU A 341 7.06 22.95 15.51
N LEU A 342 6.95 21.64 15.76
CA LEU A 342 5.81 20.79 15.36
C LEU A 342 4.79 20.55 16.49
N ASN A 343 5.11 20.97 17.73
CA ASN A 343 4.30 20.68 18.92
C ASN A 343 3.42 21.83 19.41
N GLU A 344 3.42 23.01 18.75
CA GLU A 344 2.64 24.16 19.22
C GLU A 344 1.22 24.29 18.63
N GLU A 345 0.78 23.40 17.75
CA GLU A 345 -0.61 23.37 17.26
C GLU A 345 -1.13 21.92 17.11
N LEU A 346 -1.16 21.18 18.22
CA LEU A 346 -2.01 20.00 18.41
C LEU A 346 -3.41 20.41 18.89
#